data_AF-A0A976HR57-F1
#
_entry.id   AF-A0A976HR57-F1
#
_cell.length_a   1.000
_cell.length_b   1.000
_cell.length_c   1.000
_cell.angle_alpha   90.00
_cell.angle_beta   90.00
_cell.angle_gamma   90.00
#
_symmetry.space_group_name_H-M   'P 1'
#
loop_
_entity.id
_entity.type
_entity.pdbx_description
1 polymer ?
#
loop_
_entity_poly.entity_id
_entity_poly.type
_entity_poly.pdbx_seq_one_letter_code
_entity_poly.pdbx_strand_id
1 'polypeptide(L)'
;MISDLRATYNAAFSEEQYQAFIQSIHADWPNQLDFRIAETPVFVPKALGSQLVEACESFIDVMVSPFFKEKTRNAIPPAQYVPNENAHSSFLAIDFAICKDENGELNPQLIELQGFPSIFGFQSYISEQFRKFFPIPENVSNYFGVANQAEYIEVLKKVIVGNENPENVILLEIYPEQQKTRVDFAVTEAFLGVKAVCYTHIKKEGRKLFYESDGRKIAIHRIYNRLIFDDLSNFPDLQTEFNFTDDVDVTWVGHPNWFFRISKYTLPFLQSRYVPETRFVSEYNGVFPEDLKNFVLKPLFSFAGSGVKIHVIPADLTAITDPENYILQRKVTYEPVIQAPDGLVKCEIRMLYVWEDDAPRPRLLTSLSRLSRGEMIGVRFNKDFTWVGGSTCFY
;
A
#
# COMPACT_ATOMS: atom_id res chain seq x y z
N MET A 1 6.04 -13.92 16.78
CA MET A 1 4.64 -14.26 16.44
C MET A 1 3.96 -14.85 17.66
N ILE A 2 2.62 -14.85 17.74
CA ILE A 2 1.90 -15.48 18.86
C ILE A 2 2.09 -17.00 18.74
N SER A 3 2.95 -17.58 19.59
CA SER A 3 3.44 -18.94 19.44
C SER A 3 2.34 -20.00 19.50
N ASP A 4 1.41 -19.87 20.45
CA ASP A 4 0.34 -20.87 20.64
C ASP A 4 -0.61 -20.90 19.43
N LEU A 5 -1.03 -19.72 18.94
CA LEU A 5 -1.87 -19.62 17.73
C LEU A 5 -1.15 -20.16 16.50
N ARG A 6 0.15 -19.88 16.38
CA ARG A 6 0.96 -20.40 15.29
C ARG A 6 1.01 -21.93 15.30
N ALA A 7 1.19 -22.54 16.48
CA ALA A 7 1.20 -23.99 16.66
C ALA A 7 -0.17 -24.60 16.36
N THR A 8 -1.26 -24.04 16.90
CA THR A 8 -2.62 -24.48 16.62
C THR A 8 -2.95 -24.42 15.14
N TYR A 9 -2.63 -23.33 14.45
CA TYR A 9 -2.85 -23.21 13.01
C TYR A 9 -2.07 -24.27 12.24
N ASN A 10 -0.79 -24.46 12.54
CA ASN A 10 0.04 -25.43 11.83
C ASN A 10 -0.45 -26.87 12.02
N ALA A 11 -0.95 -27.21 13.20
CA ALA A 11 -1.52 -28.52 13.49
C ALA A 11 -2.85 -28.77 12.74
N ALA A 12 -3.60 -27.71 12.44
CA ALA A 12 -4.88 -27.79 11.74
C ALA A 12 -4.77 -27.58 10.22
N PHE A 13 -3.63 -27.10 9.72
CA PHE A 13 -3.45 -26.83 8.31
C PHE A 13 -3.43 -28.13 7.49
N SER A 14 -4.15 -28.12 6.37
CA SER A 14 -4.03 -29.14 5.34
C SER A 14 -4.09 -28.49 3.95
N GLU A 15 -3.48 -29.14 2.97
CA GLU A 15 -3.51 -28.65 1.58
C GLU A 15 -4.94 -28.65 1.04
N GLU A 16 -5.75 -29.65 1.39
CA GLU A 16 -7.16 -29.74 0.99
C GLU A 16 -7.97 -28.54 1.52
N GLN A 17 -7.74 -28.14 2.78
CA GLN A 17 -8.40 -26.98 3.38
C GLN A 17 -7.98 -25.68 2.70
N TYR A 18 -6.69 -25.55 2.38
CA TYR A 18 -6.19 -24.40 1.63
C TYR A 18 -6.76 -24.33 0.21
N GLN A 19 -6.86 -25.46 -0.50
CA GLN A 19 -7.51 -25.50 -1.82
C GLN A 19 -9.00 -25.16 -1.74
N ALA A 20 -9.71 -25.61 -0.70
CA ALA A 20 -11.11 -25.22 -0.47
C ALA A 20 -11.25 -23.71 -0.22
N PHE A 21 -10.32 -23.12 0.55
CA PHE A 21 -10.24 -21.67 0.77
C PHE A 21 -10.05 -20.91 -0.55
N ILE A 22 -9.09 -21.31 -1.39
CA ILE A 22 -8.87 -20.65 -2.70
C ILE A 22 -10.06 -20.83 -3.65
N GLN A 23 -10.66 -22.02 -3.70
CA GLN A 23 -11.85 -22.29 -4.51
C GLN A 23 -13.03 -21.40 -4.10
N SER A 24 -13.18 -21.10 -2.81
CA SER A 24 -14.23 -20.20 -2.33
C SER A 24 -14.05 -18.77 -2.88
N ILE A 25 -12.81 -18.29 -3.00
CA ILE A 25 -12.51 -16.98 -3.58
C ILE A 25 -12.87 -16.96 -5.07
N HIS A 26 -12.57 -18.04 -5.80
CA HIS A 26 -12.95 -18.16 -7.21
C HIS A 26 -14.46 -18.31 -7.41
N ALA A 27 -15.18 -18.91 -6.45
CA ALA A 27 -16.63 -19.00 -6.48
C ALA A 27 -17.29 -17.63 -6.23
N ASP A 28 -16.80 -16.88 -5.23
CA ASP A 28 -17.29 -15.54 -4.89
C ASP A 28 -16.92 -14.53 -6.00
N TRP A 29 -15.70 -14.63 -6.56
CA TRP A 29 -15.13 -13.69 -7.53
C TRP A 29 -14.53 -14.40 -8.77
N PRO A 30 -15.37 -14.93 -9.66
CA PRO A 30 -14.92 -15.67 -10.83
C PRO A 30 -13.94 -14.87 -11.70
N ASN A 31 -12.78 -15.46 -11.99
CA ASN A 31 -11.71 -14.90 -12.83
C ASN A 31 -11.06 -13.59 -12.33
N GLN A 32 -11.31 -13.19 -11.07
CA GLN A 32 -10.81 -11.92 -10.54
C GLN A 32 -9.45 -12.02 -9.82
N LEU A 33 -9.15 -13.17 -9.19
CA LEU A 33 -7.91 -13.37 -8.43
C LEU A 33 -6.73 -13.70 -9.37
N ASP A 34 -5.72 -12.82 -9.40
CA ASP A 34 -4.56 -12.94 -10.31
C ASP A 34 -3.20 -12.78 -9.58
N PHE A 35 -3.21 -13.02 -8.27
CA PHE A 35 -2.02 -13.06 -7.44
C PHE A 35 -2.16 -14.13 -6.35
N ARG A 36 -1.02 -14.57 -5.83
CA ARG A 36 -0.94 -15.61 -4.81
C ARG A 36 -1.37 -15.08 -3.45
N ILE A 37 -2.32 -15.79 -2.83
CA ILE A 37 -2.62 -15.67 -1.41
C ILE A 37 -1.74 -16.65 -0.66
N ALA A 38 -1.11 -16.20 0.43
CA ALA A 38 -0.31 -17.09 1.24
C ALA A 38 -1.20 -18.05 2.04
N GLU A 39 -0.67 -19.23 2.33
CA GLU A 39 -1.34 -20.33 3.03
C GLU A 39 -1.65 -20.02 4.49
N THR A 40 -1.20 -18.86 5.00
CA THR A 40 -1.32 -18.53 6.42
C THR A 40 -1.42 -17.04 6.70
N PRO A 41 -2.22 -16.65 7.72
CA PRO A 41 -2.16 -15.32 8.27
C PRO A 41 -0.95 -15.14 9.19
N VAL A 42 -0.71 -13.90 9.59
CA VAL A 42 0.32 -13.51 10.55
C VAL A 42 -0.32 -13.22 11.90
N PHE A 43 0.07 -13.96 12.94
CA PHE A 43 -0.37 -13.71 14.31
C PHE A 43 0.63 -12.79 15.03
N VAL A 44 0.30 -11.52 15.09
CA VAL A 44 1.17 -10.44 15.58
C VAL A 44 1.03 -10.32 17.10
N PRO A 45 2.11 -10.51 17.89
CA PRO A 45 2.05 -10.32 19.34
C PRO A 45 1.72 -8.88 19.71
N LYS A 46 0.98 -8.69 20.81
CA LYS A 46 0.61 -7.37 21.34
C LYS A 46 1.79 -6.38 21.42
N ALA A 47 2.97 -6.83 21.83
CA ALA A 47 4.16 -5.99 21.90
C ALA A 47 4.57 -5.43 20.53
N LEU A 48 4.66 -6.30 19.50
CA LEU A 48 4.96 -5.89 18.14
C LEU A 48 3.85 -5.03 17.54
N GLY A 49 2.58 -5.36 17.80
CA GLY A 49 1.44 -4.55 17.40
C GLY A 49 1.50 -3.13 17.96
N SER A 50 1.88 -2.99 19.24
CA SER A 50 2.04 -1.69 19.89
C SER A 50 3.20 -0.88 19.27
N GLN A 51 4.33 -1.53 18.97
CA GLN A 51 5.46 -0.88 18.30
C GLN A 51 5.10 -0.41 16.88
N LEU A 52 4.34 -1.21 16.11
CA LEU A 52 3.87 -0.83 14.78
C LEU A 52 2.99 0.43 14.83
N VAL A 53 2.06 0.49 15.78
CA VAL A 53 1.19 1.66 15.98
C VAL A 53 2.00 2.87 16.42
N GLU A 54 2.90 2.71 17.40
CA GLU A 54 3.80 3.79 17.86
C GLU A 54 4.65 4.34 16.70
N ALA A 55 5.21 3.46 15.87
CA ALA A 55 5.97 3.84 14.69
C ALA A 55 5.12 4.65 13.72
N CYS A 56 3.91 4.17 13.40
CA CYS A 56 2.99 4.89 12.52
C CYS A 56 2.65 6.29 13.05
N GLU A 57 2.31 6.41 14.34
CA GLU A 57 1.98 7.72 14.93
C GLU A 57 3.16 8.69 14.83
N SER A 58 4.40 8.22 15.05
CA SER A 58 5.60 9.05 14.88
C SER A 58 5.78 9.57 13.45
N PHE A 59 5.32 8.83 12.44
CA PHE A 59 5.40 9.25 11.03
C PHE A 59 4.23 10.16 10.66
N ILE A 60 3.04 9.86 11.17
CA ILE A 60 1.84 10.67 10.98
C ILE A 60 2.04 12.07 11.57
N ASP A 61 2.74 12.21 12.70
CA ASP A 61 3.08 13.52 13.30
C ASP A 61 3.85 14.43 12.33
N VAL A 62 4.71 13.85 11.47
CA VAL A 62 5.40 14.59 10.42
C VAL A 62 4.43 14.98 9.30
N MET A 63 3.52 14.08 8.92
CA MET A 63 2.57 14.29 7.81
C MET A 63 1.46 15.29 8.13
N VAL A 64 0.98 15.34 9.37
CA VAL A 64 -0.05 16.30 9.83
C VAL A 64 0.54 17.69 10.13
N SER A 65 1.87 17.81 10.14
CA SER A 65 2.54 19.09 10.35
C SER A 65 2.11 20.11 9.28
N PRO A 66 1.85 21.37 9.64
CA PRO A 66 1.48 22.41 8.66
C PRO A 66 2.58 22.67 7.62
N PHE A 67 3.82 22.25 7.89
CA PHE A 67 4.96 22.39 6.98
C PHE A 67 5.15 21.19 6.04
N PHE A 68 4.34 20.13 6.13
CA PHE A 68 4.56 18.91 5.36
C PHE A 68 4.47 19.16 3.84
N LYS A 69 3.43 19.87 3.39
CA LYS A 69 3.28 20.24 1.97
C LYS A 69 4.41 21.12 1.46
N GLU A 70 4.97 21.97 2.32
CA GLU A 70 6.11 22.82 1.97
C GLU A 70 7.37 21.99 1.79
N LYS A 71 7.68 21.13 2.77
CA LYS A 71 8.84 20.22 2.72
C LYS A 71 8.80 19.27 1.53
N THR A 72 7.60 18.88 1.09
CA THR A 72 7.39 17.94 -0.02
C THR A 72 7.04 18.62 -1.34
N ARG A 73 7.16 19.95 -1.44
CA ARG A 73 6.80 20.71 -2.66
C ARG A 73 7.55 20.20 -3.89
N ASN A 74 8.84 19.93 -3.74
CA ASN A 74 9.71 19.45 -4.83
C ASN A 74 9.57 17.95 -5.11
N ALA A 75 8.68 17.25 -4.40
CA ALA A 75 8.40 15.85 -4.67
C ALA A 75 7.55 15.66 -5.93
N ILE A 76 6.80 16.69 -6.35
CA ILE A 76 5.91 16.60 -7.52
C ILE A 76 6.61 17.17 -8.75
N PRO A 77 6.86 16.38 -9.80
CA PRO A 77 7.40 16.91 -11.04
C PRO A 77 6.45 17.98 -11.63
N PRO A 78 6.95 19.14 -12.09
CA PRO A 78 6.09 20.24 -12.54
C PRO A 78 5.09 19.85 -13.64
N ALA A 79 5.47 18.96 -14.55
CA ALA A 79 4.61 18.47 -15.63
C ALA A 79 3.51 17.48 -15.17
N GLN A 80 3.60 17.00 -13.93
CA GLN A 80 2.67 16.02 -13.33
C GLN A 80 1.86 16.65 -12.17
N TYR A 81 1.95 17.97 -12.00
CA TYR A 81 1.20 18.66 -10.96
C TYR A 81 -0.29 18.71 -11.29
N VAL A 82 -1.10 18.09 -10.45
CA VAL A 82 -2.57 18.10 -10.57
C VAL A 82 -3.14 19.27 -9.74
N PRO A 83 -4.02 20.11 -10.31
CA PRO A 83 -4.61 21.25 -9.62
C PRO A 83 -5.63 20.82 -8.55
N ASN A 84 -5.97 21.74 -7.64
CA ASN A 84 -6.99 21.58 -6.60
C ASN A 84 -6.72 20.42 -5.61
N GLU A 85 -5.45 20.28 -5.20
CA GLU A 85 -5.02 19.29 -4.21
C GLU A 85 -5.76 19.41 -2.86
N ASN A 86 -6.32 18.29 -2.38
CA ASN A 86 -6.95 18.17 -1.05
C ASN A 86 -5.99 18.58 0.09
N ALA A 87 -6.53 18.93 1.25
CA ALA A 87 -5.74 19.32 2.43
C ALA A 87 -4.77 18.23 2.90
N HIS A 88 -5.17 16.97 2.81
CA HIS A 88 -4.39 15.78 3.14
C HIS A 88 -4.68 14.64 2.15
N SER A 89 -3.90 13.55 2.22
CA SER A 89 -4.21 12.32 1.47
C SER A 89 -5.46 11.66 2.04
N SER A 90 -6.25 10.96 1.23
CA SER A 90 -7.38 10.15 1.69
C SER A 90 -6.96 8.78 2.25
N PHE A 91 -5.75 8.34 1.89
CA PHE A 91 -5.24 7.02 2.23
C PHE A 91 -3.76 7.07 2.61
N LEU A 92 -3.36 6.16 3.49
CA LEU A 92 -1.96 5.99 3.87
C LEU A 92 -1.67 4.52 4.12
N ALA A 93 -0.57 4.04 3.53
CA ALA A 93 0.01 2.75 3.85
C ALA A 93 1.43 2.92 4.36
N ILE A 94 1.78 2.13 5.39
CA ILE A 94 3.11 2.14 5.99
C ILE A 94 3.59 0.70 6.09
N ASP A 95 4.71 0.41 5.43
CA ASP A 95 5.28 -0.94 5.30
C ASP A 95 6.44 -1.12 6.26
N PHE A 96 6.40 -2.21 7.03
CA PHE A 96 7.44 -2.56 7.99
C PHE A 96 8.03 -3.93 7.70
N ALA A 97 9.35 -3.97 7.62
CA ALA A 97 10.11 -5.20 7.80
C ALA A 97 10.06 -5.60 9.27
N ILE A 98 9.91 -6.89 9.55
CA ILE A 98 10.07 -7.40 10.90
C ILE A 98 11.52 -7.84 11.08
N CYS A 99 12.21 -7.19 12.00
CA CYS A 99 13.62 -7.39 12.32
C CYS A 99 13.78 -7.87 13.77
N LYS A 100 15.02 -8.13 14.17
CA LYS A 100 15.43 -8.22 15.57
C LYS A 100 16.30 -7.04 15.96
N ASP A 101 16.13 -6.56 17.18
CA ASP A 101 17.07 -5.61 17.78
C ASP A 101 18.30 -6.33 18.39
N GLU A 102 19.17 -5.55 19.04
CA GLU A 102 20.40 -6.05 19.69
C GLU A 102 20.12 -7.05 20.84
N ASN A 103 18.92 -7.02 21.42
CA ASN A 103 18.48 -7.94 22.47
C ASN A 103 17.79 -9.19 21.92
N GLY A 104 17.61 -9.27 20.59
CA GLY A 104 16.90 -10.36 19.92
C GLY A 104 15.37 -10.22 19.96
N GLU A 105 14.84 -9.09 20.43
CA GLU A 105 13.41 -8.80 20.45
C GLU A 105 12.95 -8.34 19.06
N LEU A 106 11.68 -8.61 18.73
CA LEU A 106 11.11 -8.17 17.45
C LEU A 106 11.06 -6.64 17.41
N ASN A 107 11.46 -6.08 16.27
CA ASN A 107 11.50 -4.64 16.02
C ASN A 107 11.03 -4.36 14.58
N PRO A 108 9.97 -3.55 14.37
CA PRO A 108 9.54 -3.17 13.03
C PRO A 108 10.43 -2.05 12.47
N GLN A 109 10.86 -2.18 11.23
CA GLN A 109 11.66 -1.16 10.54
C GLN A 109 10.97 -0.72 9.25
N LEU A 110 10.80 0.60 9.09
CA LEU A 110 10.14 1.21 7.95
C LEU A 110 10.86 0.85 6.65
N ILE A 111 10.09 0.37 5.68
CA ILE A 111 10.54 0.08 4.32
C ILE A 111 10.08 1.16 3.36
N GLU A 112 8.79 1.47 3.42
CA GLU A 112 8.12 2.39 2.53
C GLU A 112 6.86 2.96 3.19
N LEU A 113 6.46 4.16 2.76
CA LEU A 113 5.18 4.77 3.04
C LEU A 113 4.57 5.25 1.71
N GLN A 114 3.25 5.16 1.59
CA GLN A 114 2.53 5.45 0.35
C GLN A 114 1.24 6.21 0.64
N GLY A 115 1.04 7.36 -0.02
CA GLY A 115 -0.21 8.14 0.02
C GLY A 115 -1.28 7.64 -0.94
N PHE A 116 -1.03 6.51 -1.60
CA PHE A 116 -1.88 5.96 -2.65
C PHE A 116 -2.01 4.43 -2.60
N PRO A 117 -2.31 3.82 -1.44
CA PRO A 117 -2.43 2.38 -1.35
C PRO A 117 -3.68 1.81 -2.03
N SER A 118 -3.64 0.49 -2.18
CA SER A 118 -4.64 -0.36 -2.84
C SER A 118 -5.19 -1.40 -1.89
N ILE A 119 -6.13 -2.24 -2.36
CA ILE A 119 -6.50 -3.52 -1.72
C ILE A 119 -7.39 -3.35 -0.47
N PHE A 120 -7.97 -2.16 -0.22
CA PHE A 120 -8.85 -1.96 0.94
C PHE A 120 -10.10 -2.86 0.92
N GLY A 121 -10.74 -3.03 -0.24
CA GLY A 121 -11.92 -3.90 -0.36
C GLY A 121 -11.52 -5.35 -0.14
N PHE A 122 -10.58 -5.83 -0.96
CA PHE A 122 -10.12 -7.21 -0.90
C PHE A 122 -9.51 -7.60 0.45
N GLN A 123 -8.83 -6.67 1.14
CA GLN A 123 -8.19 -6.96 2.43
C GLN A 123 -9.20 -7.33 3.53
N SER A 124 -10.33 -6.63 3.60
CA SER A 124 -11.38 -7.00 4.55
C SER A 124 -12.00 -8.34 4.18
N TYR A 125 -12.32 -8.56 2.89
CA TYR A 125 -12.86 -9.83 2.40
C TYR A 125 -11.95 -11.02 2.73
N ILE A 126 -10.65 -10.95 2.39
CA ILE A 126 -9.73 -12.08 2.58
C ILE A 126 -9.52 -12.40 4.06
N SER A 127 -9.57 -11.39 4.93
CA SER A 127 -9.44 -11.57 6.38
C SER A 127 -10.60 -12.38 6.97
N GLU A 128 -11.84 -12.12 6.51
CA GLU A 128 -13.01 -12.93 6.91
C GLU A 128 -12.92 -14.36 6.36
N GLN A 129 -12.44 -14.54 5.13
CA GLN A 129 -12.26 -15.87 4.55
C GLN A 129 -11.23 -16.69 5.35
N PHE A 130 -10.15 -16.08 5.86
CA PHE A 130 -9.22 -16.79 6.75
C PHE A 130 -9.91 -17.30 8.03
N ARG A 131 -10.76 -16.49 8.67
CA ARG A 131 -11.54 -16.93 9.86
C ARG A 131 -12.52 -18.05 9.52
N LYS A 132 -13.11 -18.02 8.34
CA LYS A 132 -14.09 -19.02 7.89
C LYS A 132 -13.45 -20.39 7.64
N PHE A 133 -12.23 -20.42 7.10
CA PHE A 133 -11.58 -21.67 6.67
C PHE A 133 -10.53 -22.19 7.65
N PHE A 134 -10.03 -21.39 8.59
CA PHE A 134 -8.95 -21.80 9.49
C PHE A 134 -9.30 -21.46 10.95
N PRO A 135 -8.67 -22.14 11.94
CA PRO A 135 -8.98 -21.93 13.34
C PRO A 135 -8.38 -20.60 13.84
N ILE A 136 -9.06 -19.49 13.54
CA ILE A 136 -8.71 -18.16 14.01
C ILE A 136 -9.61 -17.82 15.21
N PRO A 137 -9.06 -17.65 16.42
CA PRO A 137 -9.87 -17.33 17.59
C PRO A 137 -10.60 -16.00 17.50
N GLU A 138 -11.72 -15.89 18.21
CA GLU A 138 -12.50 -14.64 18.31
C GLU A 138 -11.77 -13.53 19.07
N ASN A 139 -10.80 -13.87 19.93
CA ASN A 139 -10.08 -12.91 20.75
C ASN A 139 -8.92 -12.20 20.02
N VAL A 140 -8.68 -12.50 18.74
CA VAL A 140 -7.73 -11.76 17.90
C VAL A 140 -8.47 -11.00 16.81
N SER A 141 -7.98 -9.81 16.45
CA SER A 141 -8.63 -8.92 15.47
C SER A 141 -7.74 -8.63 14.26
N ASN A 142 -8.36 -8.48 13.08
CA ASN A 142 -7.74 -7.96 11.85
C ASN A 142 -8.13 -6.49 11.59
N TYR A 143 -8.95 -5.91 12.45
CA TYR A 143 -9.42 -4.53 12.38
C TYR A 143 -8.92 -3.69 13.54
N PHE A 144 -8.77 -2.40 13.28
CA PHE A 144 -8.43 -1.38 14.27
C PHE A 144 -9.55 -0.35 14.37
N GLY A 145 -9.98 -0.09 15.59
CA GLY A 145 -11.02 0.91 15.88
C GLY A 145 -12.41 0.60 15.33
N VAL A 146 -12.64 -0.53 14.66
CA VAL A 146 -13.96 -1.03 14.24
C VAL A 146 -14.12 -2.48 14.70
N ALA A 147 -15.36 -2.90 14.98
CA ALA A 147 -15.64 -4.20 15.56
C ALA A 147 -15.79 -5.33 14.54
N ASN A 148 -16.17 -5.01 13.30
CA ASN A 148 -16.52 -6.00 12.27
C ASN A 148 -16.44 -5.41 10.85
N GLN A 149 -16.61 -6.28 9.84
CA GLN A 149 -16.59 -5.90 8.43
C GLN A 149 -17.66 -4.85 8.06
N ALA A 150 -18.85 -4.89 8.66
CA ALA A 150 -19.89 -3.92 8.34
C ALA A 150 -19.47 -2.49 8.74
N GLU A 151 -18.92 -2.33 9.95
CA GLU A 151 -18.36 -1.04 10.40
C GLU A 151 -17.17 -0.61 9.54
N TYR A 152 -16.30 -1.55 9.13
CA TYR A 152 -15.20 -1.26 8.21
C TYR A 152 -15.70 -0.71 6.85
N ILE A 153 -16.73 -1.33 6.28
CA ILE A 153 -17.35 -0.91 5.02
C ILE A 153 -17.96 0.49 5.16
N GLU A 154 -18.63 0.79 6.27
CA GLU A 154 -19.18 2.13 6.51
C GLU A 154 -18.08 3.21 6.57
N VAL A 155 -16.93 2.90 7.16
CA VAL A 155 -15.78 3.83 7.16
C VAL A 155 -15.23 4.02 5.75
N LEU A 156 -15.06 2.95 4.96
CA LEU A 156 -14.63 3.07 3.56
C LEU A 156 -15.63 3.88 2.73
N LYS A 157 -16.93 3.62 2.89
CA LYS A 157 -18.01 4.33 2.21
C LYS A 157 -17.97 5.82 2.50
N LYS A 158 -17.76 6.20 3.77
CA LYS A 158 -17.65 7.60 4.18
C LYS A 158 -16.49 8.33 3.49
N VAL A 159 -15.34 7.67 3.33
CA VAL A 159 -14.15 8.28 2.69
C VAL A 159 -14.28 8.30 1.15
N ILE A 160 -14.67 7.18 0.57
CA ILE A 160 -14.71 6.99 -0.89
C ILE A 160 -15.93 7.65 -1.51
N VAL A 161 -17.13 7.29 -1.02
CA VAL A 161 -18.40 7.77 -1.57
C VAL A 161 -18.77 9.13 -1.00
N GLY A 162 -18.49 9.37 0.28
CA GLY A 162 -18.89 10.60 0.95
C GLY A 162 -20.41 10.75 0.96
N ASN A 163 -20.90 11.93 0.55
CA ASN A 163 -22.33 12.24 0.46
C ASN A 163 -22.90 12.09 -0.96
N GLU A 164 -22.14 11.51 -1.89
CA GLU A 164 -22.58 11.32 -3.27
C GLU A 164 -23.43 10.06 -3.44
N ASN A 165 -24.17 10.01 -4.56
CA ASN A 165 -24.71 8.75 -5.05
C ASN A 165 -23.55 7.89 -5.59
N PRO A 166 -23.42 6.61 -5.23
CA PRO A 166 -22.38 5.72 -5.75
C PRO A 166 -22.25 5.71 -7.27
N GLU A 167 -23.34 5.92 -8.03
CA GLU A 167 -23.25 6.00 -9.51
C GLU A 167 -22.46 7.21 -10.01
N ASN A 168 -22.32 8.27 -9.20
CA ASN A 168 -21.50 9.45 -9.52
C ASN A 168 -20.07 9.37 -8.96
N VAL A 169 -19.70 8.22 -8.38
CA VAL A 169 -18.36 7.93 -7.85
C VAL A 169 -17.76 6.79 -8.65
N ILE A 170 -16.55 7.01 -9.17
CA ILE A 170 -15.84 5.98 -9.95
C ILE A 170 -14.55 5.56 -9.26
N LEU A 171 -14.16 4.30 -9.46
CA LEU A 171 -12.80 3.84 -9.25
C LEU A 171 -12.06 3.96 -10.58
N LEU A 172 -11.10 4.89 -10.66
CA LEU A 172 -10.40 5.22 -11.92
C LEU A 172 -9.12 4.41 -12.06
N GLU A 173 -8.98 3.71 -13.18
CA GLU A 173 -7.81 2.89 -13.51
C GLU A 173 -7.64 2.76 -15.04
N ILE A 174 -6.45 2.42 -15.54
CA ILE A 174 -6.25 2.03 -16.94
C ILE A 174 -6.56 0.55 -17.11
N TYR A 175 -7.47 0.22 -18.02
CA TYR A 175 -7.89 -1.16 -18.30
C TYR A 175 -8.14 -1.97 -17.02
N PRO A 176 -9.15 -1.58 -16.19
CA PRO A 176 -9.37 -2.18 -14.88
C PRO A 176 -9.43 -3.71 -14.90
N GLU A 177 -9.96 -4.29 -15.98
CA GLU A 177 -10.10 -5.74 -16.20
C GLU A 177 -8.76 -6.47 -16.41
N GLN A 178 -7.70 -5.75 -16.78
CA GLN A 178 -6.36 -6.31 -17.02
C GLN A 178 -5.47 -6.20 -15.77
N GLN A 179 -5.91 -5.45 -14.75
CA GLN A 179 -5.13 -5.27 -13.54
C GLN A 179 -5.06 -6.56 -12.73
N LYS A 180 -3.89 -6.83 -12.14
CA LYS A 180 -3.71 -8.00 -11.26
C LYS A 180 -4.56 -7.90 -9.99
N THR A 181 -4.84 -6.69 -9.56
CA THR A 181 -5.63 -6.40 -8.36
C THR A 181 -7.12 -6.24 -8.66
N ARG A 182 -7.61 -6.65 -9.84
CA ARG A 182 -9.01 -6.47 -10.26
C ARG A 182 -10.04 -7.06 -9.28
N VAL A 183 -9.68 -8.08 -8.51
CA VAL A 183 -10.51 -8.59 -7.40
C VAL A 183 -10.83 -7.52 -6.36
N ASP A 184 -9.93 -6.59 -6.07
CA ASP A 184 -10.19 -5.45 -5.18
C ASP A 184 -11.26 -4.53 -5.75
N PHE A 185 -11.28 -4.34 -7.07
CA PHE A 185 -12.27 -3.50 -7.73
C PHE A 185 -13.65 -4.15 -7.65
N ALA A 186 -13.74 -5.45 -7.92
CA ALA A 186 -14.98 -6.21 -7.80
C ALA A 186 -15.53 -6.21 -6.35
N VAL A 187 -14.65 -6.42 -5.35
CA VAL A 187 -15.05 -6.35 -3.93
C VAL A 187 -15.47 -4.94 -3.55
N THR A 188 -14.74 -3.92 -4.01
CA THR A 188 -15.08 -2.51 -3.75
C THR A 188 -16.44 -2.13 -4.34
N GLU A 189 -16.73 -2.57 -5.57
CA GLU A 189 -18.04 -2.36 -6.20
C GLU A 189 -19.15 -3.05 -5.40
N ALA A 190 -18.94 -4.28 -4.94
CA ALA A 190 -19.92 -4.99 -4.11
C ALA A 190 -20.15 -4.34 -2.74
N PHE A 191 -19.12 -3.75 -2.14
CA PHE A 191 -19.23 -3.08 -0.85
C PHE A 191 -19.86 -1.69 -0.97
N LEU A 192 -19.49 -0.92 -2.00
CA LEU A 192 -19.75 0.53 -2.04
C LEU A 192 -20.66 0.96 -3.19
N GLY A 193 -20.90 0.10 -4.18
CA GLY A 193 -21.61 0.43 -5.43
C GLY A 193 -20.78 1.26 -6.41
N VAL A 194 -19.47 1.42 -6.16
CA VAL A 194 -18.56 2.25 -6.96
C VAL A 194 -18.01 1.43 -8.13
N LYS A 195 -18.31 1.85 -9.35
CA LYS A 195 -17.86 1.14 -10.57
C LYS A 195 -16.41 1.46 -10.90
N ALA A 196 -15.66 0.44 -11.32
CA ALA A 196 -14.35 0.65 -11.96
C ALA A 196 -14.55 1.18 -13.38
N VAL A 197 -13.91 2.30 -13.71
CA VAL A 197 -14.03 2.96 -15.01
C VAL A 197 -12.65 3.15 -15.62
N CYS A 198 -12.50 2.72 -16.88
CA CYS A 198 -11.26 2.88 -17.62
C CYS A 198 -11.00 4.36 -17.90
N TYR A 199 -9.77 4.81 -17.67
CA TYR A 199 -9.33 6.18 -17.96
C TYR A 199 -9.61 6.62 -19.40
N THR A 200 -9.49 5.71 -20.39
CA THR A 200 -9.78 6.00 -21.80
C THR A 200 -11.26 6.19 -22.11
N HIS A 201 -12.15 5.81 -21.20
CA HIS A 201 -13.60 5.93 -21.38
C HIS A 201 -14.17 7.19 -20.72
N ILE A 202 -13.32 7.97 -20.03
CA ILE A 202 -13.73 9.25 -19.45
C ILE A 202 -13.96 10.27 -20.56
N LYS A 203 -15.14 10.89 -20.52
CA LYS A 203 -15.53 11.98 -21.41
C LYS A 203 -15.43 13.30 -20.66
N LYS A 204 -14.95 14.34 -21.33
CA LYS A 204 -14.79 15.67 -20.73
C LYS A 204 -15.60 16.71 -21.49
N GLU A 205 -16.44 17.45 -20.77
CA GLU A 205 -17.18 18.58 -21.32
C GLU A 205 -16.95 19.83 -20.46
N GLY A 206 -16.11 20.74 -20.96
CA GLY A 206 -15.60 21.85 -20.17
C GLY A 206 -14.82 21.32 -18.97
N ARG A 207 -15.32 21.59 -17.76
CA ARG A 207 -14.72 21.12 -16.49
C ARG A 207 -15.38 19.86 -15.95
N LYS A 208 -16.49 19.41 -16.53
CA LYS A 208 -17.25 18.25 -16.04
C LYS A 208 -16.76 16.97 -16.70
N LEU A 209 -16.70 15.90 -15.92
CA LEU A 209 -16.33 14.57 -16.38
C LEU A 209 -17.54 13.65 -16.38
N PHE A 210 -17.57 12.72 -17.33
CA PHE A 210 -18.64 11.74 -17.50
C PHE A 210 -18.09 10.38 -17.88
N TYR A 211 -18.88 9.34 -17.62
CA TYR A 211 -18.69 8.01 -18.19
C TYR A 211 -20.01 7.47 -18.72
N GLU A 212 -19.96 6.42 -19.53
CA GLU A 212 -21.15 5.75 -20.04
C GLU A 212 -21.41 4.44 -19.29
N SER A 213 -22.66 4.20 -18.91
CA SER A 213 -23.15 2.92 -18.37
C SER A 213 -24.53 2.65 -18.92
N ASP A 214 -24.74 1.48 -19.52
CA ASP A 214 -26.04 1.04 -20.02
C ASP A 214 -26.69 2.06 -20.98
N GLY A 215 -25.88 2.68 -21.85
CA GLY A 215 -26.30 3.71 -22.79
C GLY A 215 -26.63 5.07 -22.16
N ARG A 216 -26.45 5.23 -20.84
CA ARG A 216 -26.63 6.51 -20.14
C ARG A 216 -25.28 7.17 -19.91
N LYS A 217 -25.23 8.48 -20.15
CA LYS A 217 -24.11 9.32 -19.76
C LYS A 217 -24.30 9.79 -18.32
N ILE A 218 -23.37 9.41 -17.44
CA ILE A 218 -23.43 9.65 -16.01
C ILE A 218 -22.32 10.62 -15.62
N ALA A 219 -22.65 11.66 -14.84
CA ALA A 219 -21.69 12.64 -14.35
C ALA A 219 -20.79 12.02 -13.28
N ILE A 220 -19.51 12.35 -13.31
CA ILE A 220 -18.53 11.95 -12.30
C ILE A 220 -18.37 13.13 -11.34
N HIS A 221 -18.67 12.92 -10.07
CA HIS A 221 -18.50 13.92 -9.01
C HIS A 221 -17.30 13.61 -8.12
N ARG A 222 -17.02 12.32 -7.89
CA ARG A 222 -15.86 11.85 -7.11
C ARG A 222 -15.07 10.79 -7.87
N ILE A 223 -13.75 10.86 -7.74
CA ILE A 223 -12.82 9.89 -8.32
C ILE A 223 -12.04 9.24 -7.19
N TYR A 224 -12.34 7.96 -6.91
CA TYR A 224 -11.43 7.09 -6.20
C TYR A 224 -10.31 6.66 -7.15
N ASN A 225 -9.21 7.38 -7.10
CA ASN A 225 -8.12 7.18 -8.04
C ASN A 225 -7.32 5.93 -7.66
N ARG A 226 -7.06 5.07 -8.65
CA ARG A 226 -6.15 3.90 -8.56
C ARG A 226 -4.99 3.98 -9.57
N LEU A 227 -5.01 4.98 -10.44
CA LEU A 227 -4.00 5.25 -11.47
C LEU A 227 -2.90 6.23 -11.00
N ILE A 228 -1.64 5.94 -11.35
CA ILE A 228 -0.48 6.82 -11.14
C ILE A 228 0.17 7.24 -12.47
N PHE A 229 0.91 8.36 -12.47
CA PHE A 229 1.57 8.87 -13.68
C PHE A 229 2.58 7.89 -14.29
N ASP A 230 3.26 7.10 -13.46
CA ASP A 230 4.19 6.08 -13.92
C ASP A 230 3.53 5.04 -14.83
N ASP A 231 2.28 4.67 -14.54
CA ASP A 231 1.56 3.70 -15.36
C ASP A 231 1.24 4.27 -16.74
N LEU A 232 0.96 5.58 -16.83
CA LEU A 232 0.73 6.27 -18.12
C LEU A 232 1.96 6.21 -19.04
N SER A 233 3.18 6.19 -18.49
CA SER A 233 4.40 6.10 -19.30
C SER A 233 4.53 4.79 -20.09
N ASN A 234 3.83 3.73 -19.65
CA ASN A 234 3.76 2.45 -20.36
C ASN A 234 2.80 2.48 -21.57
N PHE A 235 2.00 3.54 -21.70
CA PHE A 235 0.99 3.70 -22.77
C PHE A 235 1.16 5.06 -23.46
N PRO A 236 2.27 5.29 -24.20
CA PRO A 236 2.56 6.60 -24.80
C PRO A 236 1.52 7.06 -25.83
N ASP A 237 0.81 6.13 -26.46
CA ASP A 237 -0.20 6.40 -27.50
C ASP A 237 -1.64 6.42 -26.95
N LEU A 238 -1.82 6.41 -25.62
CA LEU A 238 -3.13 6.34 -24.98
C LEU A 238 -4.00 7.56 -25.34
N GLN A 239 -5.13 7.31 -26.01
CA GLN A 239 -6.07 8.36 -26.38
C GLN A 239 -7.05 8.63 -25.25
N THR A 240 -7.09 9.87 -24.77
CA THR A 240 -7.91 10.30 -23.62
C THR A 240 -8.47 11.70 -23.86
N GLU A 241 -9.69 11.97 -23.38
CA GLU A 241 -10.30 13.32 -23.44
C GLU A 241 -10.01 14.16 -22.18
N PHE A 242 -9.54 13.50 -21.13
CA PHE A 242 -9.20 14.09 -19.84
C PHE A 242 -7.73 13.80 -19.55
N ASN A 243 -6.99 14.84 -19.17
CA ASN A 243 -5.63 14.72 -18.62
C ASN A 243 -5.66 15.04 -17.13
N PHE A 244 -4.85 14.34 -16.33
CA PHE A 244 -4.80 14.57 -14.88
C PHE A 244 -4.48 16.02 -14.50
N THR A 245 -3.71 16.73 -15.30
CA THR A 245 -3.36 18.15 -15.08
C THR A 245 -4.47 19.12 -15.45
N ASP A 246 -5.60 18.63 -15.99
CA ASP A 246 -6.75 19.46 -16.31
C ASP A 246 -7.45 19.93 -15.04
N ASP A 247 -7.90 21.19 -15.06
CA ASP A 247 -8.71 21.76 -13.98
C ASP A 247 -10.19 21.36 -14.17
N VAL A 248 -10.64 20.37 -13.39
CA VAL A 248 -11.95 19.71 -13.50
C VAL A 248 -12.75 19.77 -12.18
N ASP A 249 -14.08 19.68 -12.29
CA ASP A 249 -15.03 19.80 -11.18
C ASP A 249 -15.30 18.43 -10.53
N VAL A 250 -14.26 17.80 -9.98
CA VAL A 250 -14.36 16.53 -9.25
C VAL A 250 -13.67 16.62 -7.90
N THR A 251 -14.16 15.86 -6.92
CA THR A 251 -13.43 15.63 -5.68
C THR A 251 -12.58 14.38 -5.81
N TRP A 252 -11.30 14.50 -5.51
CA TRP A 252 -10.38 13.37 -5.51
C TRP A 252 -10.39 12.63 -4.19
N VAL A 253 -10.48 11.30 -4.27
CA VAL A 253 -10.20 10.38 -3.17
C VAL A 253 -8.92 9.64 -3.54
N GLY A 254 -7.81 10.02 -2.89
CA GLY A 254 -6.46 9.67 -3.35
C GLY A 254 -5.95 10.61 -4.45
N HIS A 255 -5.93 11.93 -4.18
CA HIS A 255 -5.46 12.92 -5.14
C HIS A 255 -4.03 12.61 -5.64
N PRO A 256 -3.76 12.66 -6.96
CA PRO A 256 -2.51 12.16 -7.55
C PRO A 256 -1.23 12.76 -6.94
N ASN A 257 -1.23 14.03 -6.55
CA ASN A 257 -0.07 14.66 -5.91
C ASN A 257 0.40 13.94 -4.62
N TRP A 258 -0.49 13.30 -3.86
CA TRP A 258 -0.11 12.62 -2.61
C TRP A 258 0.73 11.35 -2.83
N PHE A 259 0.65 10.75 -4.02
CA PHE A 259 1.54 9.68 -4.44
C PHE A 259 3.01 10.12 -4.41
N PHE A 260 3.29 11.35 -4.82
CA PHE A 260 4.63 11.91 -4.82
C PHE A 260 5.06 12.40 -3.43
N ARG A 261 4.15 13.03 -2.67
CA ARG A 261 4.48 13.58 -1.35
C ARG A 261 4.77 12.48 -0.33
N ILE A 262 3.84 11.54 -0.17
CA ILE A 262 3.95 10.42 0.76
C ILE A 262 4.61 9.28 -0.03
N SER A 263 5.93 9.40 -0.20
CA SER A 263 6.79 8.50 -0.97
C SER A 263 8.17 8.37 -0.32
N LYS A 264 9.14 7.80 -1.05
CA LYS A 264 10.56 7.79 -0.67
C LYS A 264 11.10 9.19 -0.31
N TYR A 265 10.51 10.23 -0.90
CA TYR A 265 10.86 11.63 -0.64
C TYR A 265 10.67 12.02 0.84
N THR A 266 9.69 11.43 1.52
CA THR A 266 9.40 11.75 2.92
C THR A 266 10.36 11.06 3.89
N LEU A 267 11.04 9.98 3.49
CA LEU A 267 11.83 9.14 4.40
C LEU A 267 12.94 9.92 5.16
N PRO A 268 13.73 10.82 4.53
CA PRO A 268 14.74 11.60 5.25
C PRO A 268 14.17 12.55 6.32
N PHE A 269 12.87 12.88 6.26
CA PHE A 269 12.23 13.78 7.23
C PHE A 269 11.69 13.05 8.46
N LEU A 270 11.70 11.72 8.47
CA LEU A 270 11.22 10.92 9.59
C LEU A 270 12.34 10.66 10.60
N GLN A 271 12.11 11.03 11.85
CA GLN A 271 13.05 10.80 12.95
C GLN A 271 12.42 9.87 13.97
N SER A 272 12.84 8.61 13.95
CA SER A 272 12.30 7.57 14.83
C SER A 272 13.24 6.36 14.85
N ARG A 273 13.24 5.59 15.95
CA ARG A 273 13.99 4.32 16.05
C ARG A 273 13.51 3.25 15.08
N TYR A 274 12.33 3.45 14.49
CA TYR A 274 11.72 2.56 13.52
C TYR A 274 12.08 2.93 12.07
N VAL A 275 12.90 3.97 11.86
CA VAL A 275 13.34 4.41 10.53
C VAL A 275 14.83 4.11 10.39
N PRO A 276 15.22 3.27 9.41
CA PRO A 276 16.63 3.09 9.09
C PRO A 276 17.27 4.43 8.71
N GLU A 277 18.54 4.63 9.05
CA GLU A 277 19.25 5.87 8.68
C GLU A 277 19.06 6.16 7.19
N THR A 278 18.48 7.32 6.89
CA THR A 278 18.12 7.72 5.53
C THR A 278 18.46 9.18 5.33
N ARG A 279 19.20 9.50 4.27
CA ARG A 279 19.58 10.86 3.90
C ARG A 279 19.51 11.05 2.40
N PHE A 280 19.32 12.28 1.95
CA PHE A 280 19.52 12.59 0.53
C PHE A 280 21.00 12.45 0.18
N VAL A 281 21.30 11.99 -1.04
CA VAL A 281 22.70 11.86 -1.48
C VAL A 281 23.40 13.22 -1.48
N SER A 282 22.67 14.30 -1.78
CA SER A 282 23.18 15.68 -1.75
C SER A 282 23.66 16.12 -0.36
N GLU A 283 23.09 15.61 0.72
CA GLU A 283 23.44 15.99 2.10
C GLU A 283 24.82 15.46 2.54
N TYR A 284 25.36 14.46 1.85
CA TYR A 284 26.69 13.93 2.14
C TYR A 284 27.82 14.84 1.63
N ASN A 285 27.54 15.81 0.75
CA ASN A 285 28.52 16.74 0.20
C ASN A 285 29.80 16.04 -0.36
N GLY A 286 29.62 14.88 -0.98
CA GLY A 286 30.72 14.07 -1.55
C GLY A 286 31.49 13.20 -0.54
N VAL A 287 31.13 13.23 0.75
CA VAL A 287 31.74 12.41 1.80
C VAL A 287 30.76 11.33 2.25
N PHE A 288 30.92 10.13 1.71
CA PHE A 288 30.01 9.01 1.94
C PHE A 288 30.51 8.05 3.05
N PRO A 289 29.61 7.24 3.65
CA PRO A 289 30.00 6.22 4.62
C PRO A 289 31.00 5.21 4.04
N GLU A 290 31.95 4.74 4.84
CA GLU A 290 32.92 3.73 4.40
C GLU A 290 32.27 2.34 4.20
N ASP A 291 31.18 2.06 4.92
CA ASP A 291 30.52 0.76 4.95
C ASP A 291 29.30 0.66 3.99
N LEU A 292 29.43 1.18 2.76
CA LEU A 292 28.36 1.20 1.73
C LEU A 292 27.67 -0.16 1.48
N LYS A 293 28.32 -1.28 1.81
CA LYS A 293 27.69 -2.62 1.78
C LYS A 293 26.41 -2.71 2.64
N ASN A 294 26.28 -1.87 3.66
CA ASN A 294 25.13 -1.78 4.56
C ASN A 294 24.08 -0.77 4.08
N PHE A 295 24.22 -0.19 2.89
CA PHE A 295 23.31 0.81 2.36
C PHE A 295 22.65 0.36 1.05
N VAL A 296 21.47 0.90 0.79
CA VAL A 296 20.74 0.82 -0.48
C VAL A 296 20.59 2.23 -1.03
N LEU A 297 20.84 2.39 -2.33
CA LEU A 297 20.62 3.63 -3.05
C LEU A 297 19.26 3.54 -3.75
N LYS A 298 18.39 4.53 -3.52
CA LYS A 298 17.04 4.56 -4.10
C LYS A 298 16.82 5.89 -4.84
N PRO A 299 16.44 5.87 -6.13
CA PRO A 299 15.91 7.06 -6.80
C PRO A 299 14.57 7.44 -6.18
N LEU A 300 14.27 8.74 -6.11
CA LEU A 300 13.02 9.26 -5.55
C LEU A 300 11.83 9.06 -6.49
N PHE A 301 12.05 9.25 -7.79
CA PHE A 301 11.02 9.17 -8.83
C PHE A 301 10.96 7.82 -9.54
N SER A 302 11.41 6.76 -8.86
CA SER A 302 11.29 5.39 -9.35
C SER A 302 10.43 4.55 -8.40
N PHE A 303 9.55 3.74 -9.00
CA PHE A 303 8.52 3.01 -8.27
C PHE A 303 8.62 1.50 -8.52
N ALA A 304 7.92 0.72 -7.69
CA ALA A 304 7.95 -0.75 -7.70
C ALA A 304 9.37 -1.38 -7.65
N GLY A 305 10.33 -0.70 -6.99
CA GLY A 305 11.71 -1.16 -6.86
C GLY A 305 12.61 -0.93 -8.08
N SER A 306 12.10 -0.30 -9.13
CA SER A 306 12.91 0.08 -10.30
C SER A 306 14.05 1.03 -9.88
N GLY A 307 15.26 0.80 -10.38
CA GLY A 307 16.44 1.64 -10.10
C GLY A 307 17.03 1.52 -8.68
N VAL A 308 16.45 0.71 -7.79
CA VAL A 308 17.02 0.48 -6.45
C VAL A 308 18.31 -0.33 -6.57
N LYS A 309 19.40 0.21 -6.04
CA LYS A 309 20.71 -0.46 -6.01
C LYS A 309 21.02 -1.00 -4.62
N ILE A 310 21.05 -2.33 -4.50
CA ILE A 310 21.29 -3.02 -3.23
C ILE A 310 22.76 -3.12 -2.90
N HIS A 311 23.63 -3.24 -3.90
CA HIS A 311 25.07 -3.28 -3.72
C HIS A 311 25.67 -1.96 -4.20
N VAL A 312 25.71 -0.99 -3.30
CA VAL A 312 26.22 0.35 -3.57
C VAL A 312 27.74 0.34 -3.50
N ILE A 313 28.38 0.91 -4.52
CA ILE A 313 29.83 1.19 -4.55
C ILE A 313 30.05 2.71 -4.70
N PRO A 314 31.23 3.24 -4.31
CA PRO A 314 31.49 4.69 -4.38
C PRO A 314 31.25 5.30 -5.78
N ALA A 315 31.60 4.55 -6.83
CA ALA A 315 31.41 4.97 -8.21
C ALA A 315 29.95 5.29 -8.55
N ASP A 316 28.99 4.61 -7.91
CA ASP A 316 27.56 4.83 -8.12
C ASP A 316 27.13 6.21 -7.63
N LEU A 317 27.67 6.63 -6.48
CA LEU A 317 27.32 7.89 -5.86
C LEU A 317 27.97 9.06 -6.58
N THR A 318 29.20 8.89 -7.07
CA THR A 318 29.91 9.91 -7.84
C THR A 318 29.37 10.12 -9.25
N ALA A 319 28.66 9.12 -9.81
CA ALA A 319 28.10 9.19 -11.16
C ALA A 319 26.73 9.90 -11.21
N ILE A 320 26.10 10.15 -10.05
CA ILE A 320 24.79 10.82 -9.98
C ILE A 320 24.96 12.30 -10.28
N THR A 321 24.20 12.79 -11.27
CA THR A 321 24.21 14.20 -11.69
C THR A 321 23.25 15.08 -10.90
N ASP A 322 22.25 14.48 -10.26
CA ASP A 322 21.15 15.11 -9.54
C ASP A 322 20.97 14.47 -8.14
N PRO A 323 21.97 14.61 -7.24
CA PRO A 323 22.01 13.88 -5.96
C PRO A 323 20.86 14.22 -4.99
N GLU A 324 20.14 15.32 -5.21
CA GLU A 324 18.91 15.66 -4.51
C GLU A 324 17.74 14.71 -4.81
N ASN A 325 17.79 13.98 -5.93
CA ASN A 325 16.75 13.05 -6.37
C ASN A 325 17.02 11.60 -5.95
N TYR A 326 17.97 11.39 -5.04
CA TYR A 326 18.35 10.08 -4.54
C TYR A 326 18.46 10.09 -3.03
N ILE A 327 18.11 8.96 -2.41
CA ILE A 327 18.36 8.71 -1.00
C ILE A 327 19.31 7.53 -0.83
N LEU A 328 20.19 7.66 0.15
CA LEU A 328 21.00 6.56 0.66
C LEU A 328 20.40 6.13 2.00
N GLN A 329 19.90 4.90 2.06
CA GLN A 329 19.23 4.34 3.22
C GLN A 329 19.98 3.11 3.73
N ARG A 330 20.13 2.98 5.06
CA ARG A 330 20.71 1.80 5.68
C ARG A 330 19.80 0.59 5.47
N LYS A 331 20.39 -0.54 5.12
CA LYS A 331 19.70 -1.83 4.96
C LYS A 331 19.12 -2.28 6.29
N VAL A 332 17.99 -2.97 6.19
CA VAL A 332 17.40 -3.72 7.28
C VAL A 332 17.54 -5.22 7.01
N THR A 333 17.70 -6.00 8.07
CA THR A 333 17.76 -7.45 7.98
C THR A 333 16.41 -8.01 8.40
N TYR A 334 15.68 -8.58 7.45
CA TYR A 334 14.41 -9.26 7.72
C TYR A 334 14.64 -10.53 8.51
N GLU A 335 13.97 -10.63 9.66
CA GLU A 335 13.96 -11.84 10.47
C GLU A 335 12.89 -12.81 9.95
N PRO A 336 13.23 -14.09 9.70
CA PRO A 336 12.26 -15.08 9.27
C PRO A 336 11.43 -15.57 10.49
N VAL A 337 10.41 -14.80 10.85
CA VAL A 337 9.66 -14.90 12.10
C VAL A 337 8.44 -15.82 12.06
N ILE A 338 8.02 -16.30 10.88
CA ILE A 338 6.87 -17.18 10.73
C ILE A 338 7.34 -18.61 10.53
N GLN A 339 6.94 -19.51 11.44
CA GLN A 339 7.16 -20.94 11.28
C GLN A 339 6.07 -21.54 10.39
N ALA A 340 6.39 -21.80 9.13
CA ALA A 340 5.62 -22.68 8.26
C ALA A 340 6.00 -24.16 8.51
N PRO A 341 5.19 -25.14 8.07
CA PRO A 341 5.49 -26.57 8.22
C PRO A 341 6.84 -27.00 7.63
N ASP A 342 7.27 -26.35 6.56
CA ASP A 342 8.45 -26.66 5.76
C ASP A 342 9.58 -25.61 5.91
N GLY A 343 9.50 -24.71 6.89
CA GLY A 343 10.59 -23.78 7.21
C GLY A 343 10.14 -22.42 7.70
N LEU A 344 11.12 -21.52 7.85
CA LEU A 344 10.86 -20.15 8.30
C LEU A 344 10.58 -19.22 7.13
N VAL A 345 9.68 -18.27 7.34
CA VAL A 345 9.21 -17.30 6.36
C VAL A 345 9.36 -15.89 6.92
N LYS A 346 9.84 -14.97 6.10
CA LYS A 346 9.91 -13.54 6.41
C LYS A 346 8.55 -12.92 6.14
N CYS A 347 8.17 -11.94 6.96
CA CYS A 347 7.01 -11.12 6.69
C CYS A 347 7.37 -9.64 6.68
N GLU A 348 6.59 -8.94 5.88
CA GLU A 348 6.44 -7.50 5.96
C GLU A 348 4.98 -7.22 6.34
N ILE A 349 4.76 -6.23 7.19
CA ILE A 349 3.43 -5.82 7.65
C ILE A 349 3.15 -4.42 7.13
N ARG A 350 2.06 -4.29 6.37
CA ARG A 350 1.55 -3.03 5.85
C ARG A 350 0.37 -2.58 6.68
N MET A 351 0.50 -1.44 7.34
CA MET A 351 -0.56 -0.80 8.10
C MET A 351 -1.39 0.10 7.18
N LEU A 352 -2.71 -0.08 7.14
CA LEU A 352 -3.61 0.61 6.20
C LEU A 352 -4.53 1.59 6.91
N TYR A 353 -4.42 2.85 6.51
CA TYR A 353 -5.16 3.98 7.05
C TYR A 353 -6.06 4.60 6.00
N VAL A 354 -7.17 5.16 6.48
CA VAL A 354 -7.97 6.11 5.73
C VAL A 354 -7.96 7.45 6.44
N TRP A 355 -8.22 8.53 5.71
CA TRP A 355 -8.26 9.88 6.28
C TRP A 355 -9.48 10.61 5.70
N GLU A 356 -10.50 10.78 6.54
CA GLU A 356 -11.70 11.53 6.21
C GLU A 356 -11.36 13.02 6.06
N ASP A 357 -11.99 13.72 5.11
CA ASP A 357 -11.64 15.10 4.71
C ASP A 357 -11.64 16.12 5.87
N ASP A 358 -12.48 15.91 6.89
CA ASP A 358 -12.59 16.80 8.06
C ASP A 358 -11.84 16.26 9.30
N ALA A 359 -11.18 15.11 9.20
CA ALA A 359 -10.49 14.50 10.33
C ALA A 359 -9.12 15.14 10.55
N PRO A 360 -8.71 15.38 11.81
CA PRO A 360 -7.40 15.97 12.10
C PRO A 360 -6.23 15.01 11.82
N ARG A 361 -6.51 13.70 11.77
CA ARG A 361 -5.51 12.63 11.62
C ARG A 361 -6.10 11.45 10.85
N PRO A 362 -5.27 10.66 10.15
CA PRO A 362 -5.70 9.41 9.55
C PRO A 362 -6.06 8.37 10.63
N ARG A 363 -6.98 7.47 10.30
CA ARG A 363 -7.44 6.36 11.16
C ARG A 363 -6.91 5.04 10.62
N LEU A 364 -6.21 4.28 11.46
CA LEU A 364 -5.81 2.91 11.17
C LEU A 364 -7.06 2.03 11.09
N LEU A 365 -7.24 1.28 10.00
CA LEU A 365 -8.39 0.38 9.85
C LEU A 365 -8.02 -1.09 9.89
N THR A 366 -6.94 -1.46 9.22
CA THR A 366 -6.53 -2.85 9.07
C THR A 366 -5.05 -2.92 8.73
N SER A 367 -4.54 -4.13 8.53
CA SER A 367 -3.22 -4.37 8.01
C SER A 367 -3.21 -5.61 7.14
N LEU A 368 -2.26 -5.66 6.22
CA LEU A 368 -1.96 -6.85 5.43
C LEU A 368 -0.52 -7.27 5.64
N SER A 369 -0.21 -8.50 5.25
CA SER A 369 1.17 -8.97 5.23
C SER A 369 1.58 -9.45 3.85
N ARG A 370 2.87 -9.27 3.54
CA ARG A 370 3.52 -9.87 2.37
C ARG A 370 4.56 -10.87 2.86
N LEU A 371 4.39 -12.13 2.48
CA LEU A 371 5.26 -13.24 2.88
C LEU A 371 6.28 -13.57 1.80
N SER A 372 7.53 -13.83 2.22
CA SER A 372 8.64 -14.15 1.32
C SER A 372 9.65 -15.09 1.96
N ARG A 373 10.29 -15.91 1.13
CA ARG A 373 11.51 -16.65 1.49
C ARG A 373 12.78 -16.06 0.87
N GLY A 374 12.64 -15.22 -0.16
CA GLY A 374 13.75 -14.58 -0.85
C GLY A 374 14.44 -13.46 -0.06
N GLU A 375 15.50 -12.91 -0.66
CA GLU A 375 16.18 -11.70 -0.17
C GLU A 375 15.33 -10.43 -0.40
N MET A 376 14.55 -10.39 -1.49
CA MET A 376 13.59 -9.32 -1.78
C MET A 376 12.15 -9.80 -1.56
N ILE A 377 11.30 -8.93 -1.00
CA ILE A 377 9.87 -9.16 -0.89
C ILE A 377 9.16 -8.53 -2.08
N GLY A 378 8.56 -9.38 -2.92
CA GLY A 378 7.80 -8.96 -4.10
C GLY A 378 7.24 -10.16 -4.86
N VAL A 379 6.04 -10.03 -5.41
CA VAL A 379 5.28 -11.13 -6.05
C VAL A 379 6.06 -11.78 -7.23
N ARG A 380 6.99 -11.05 -7.85
CA ARG A 380 7.80 -11.56 -8.98
C ARG A 380 8.92 -12.53 -8.57
N PHE A 381 9.44 -12.45 -7.34
CA PHE A 381 10.67 -13.16 -6.94
C PHE A 381 10.42 -14.48 -6.19
N ASN A 382 9.17 -14.82 -5.89
CA ASN A 382 8.82 -15.96 -5.03
C ASN A 382 7.90 -17.01 -5.70
N LYS A 383 7.79 -17.02 -7.04
CA LYS A 383 6.77 -17.83 -7.73
C LYS A 383 6.86 -19.34 -7.46
N ASP A 384 8.04 -19.84 -7.12
CA ASP A 384 8.30 -21.28 -6.92
C ASP A 384 8.30 -21.70 -5.44
N PHE A 385 7.98 -20.79 -4.51
CA PHE A 385 7.93 -21.09 -3.08
C PHE A 385 6.50 -21.24 -2.57
N THR A 386 6.33 -22.10 -1.57
CA THR A 386 5.15 -22.21 -0.71
C THR A 386 5.26 -21.23 0.47
N TRP A 387 4.12 -20.87 1.06
CA TRP A 387 4.01 -19.94 2.20
C TRP A 387 4.51 -18.53 1.88
N VAL A 388 4.23 -18.07 0.67
CA VAL A 388 4.59 -16.74 0.15
C VAL A 388 3.39 -16.09 -0.53
N GLY A 389 3.40 -14.77 -0.66
CA GLY A 389 2.31 -14.01 -1.29
C GLY A 389 1.64 -13.03 -0.33
N GLY A 390 0.46 -12.54 -0.72
CA GLY A 390 -0.34 -11.62 0.10
C GLY A 390 -1.12 -12.36 1.20
N SER A 391 -1.23 -11.75 2.37
CA SER A 391 -1.91 -12.33 3.53
C SER A 391 -2.52 -11.26 4.44
N THR A 392 -3.14 -11.68 5.53
CA THR A 392 -3.70 -10.82 6.58
C THR A 392 -2.94 -10.96 7.90
N CYS A 393 -3.14 -10.01 8.80
CA CYS A 393 -2.62 -10.03 10.16
C CYS A 393 -3.76 -10.10 11.18
N PHE A 394 -3.53 -10.83 12.26
CA PHE A 394 -4.38 -10.86 13.45
C PHE A 394 -3.55 -10.47 14.68
N TYR A 395 -4.09 -9.59 15.53
CA TYR A 395 -3.40 -8.99 16.70
C TYR A 395 -3.98 -9.46 18.02
#